data_AF-A0A1M4YFP2-F1
#
_entry.id   AF-A0A1M4YFP2-F1
#
_cell.length_a   1.000
_cell.length_b   1.000
_cell.length_c   1.000
_cell.angle_alpha   90.00
_cell.angle_beta   90.00
_cell.angle_gamma   90.00
#
_symmetry.space_group_name_H-M   'P 1'
#
loop_
_entity.id
_entity.type
_entity.pdbx_description
1 polymer ?
#
loop_
_entity_poly.entity_id
_entity_poly.type
_entity_poly.pdbx_seq_one_letter_code
_entity_poly.pdbx_strand_id
1 'polypeptide(L)'
;MSGKARRQRQDTFDILYLWLTGYDFQVELGINHRLRMNPLWSDLNSRVMEARTELEVRGKCFYPEERKGEKFVFTLIATPSPPGFTDTVEDIQQRDSHGSPRYRTYRGYPVPVFECPKGVARLRRERRAAAWNAWMQVPEGYISDCLSVLSAKAARYIYIHEHIVEKERWINSFSIQSSDPDE
;
A
#
# COMPACT_ATOMS: atom_id res chain seq x y z
N MET A 1 -16.55 -1.36 39.24
CA MET A 1 -15.91 -0.57 38.17
C MET A 1 -16.32 -1.17 36.84
N SER A 2 -17.21 -0.49 36.11
CA SER A 2 -17.80 -0.98 34.86
C SER A 2 -16.74 -0.97 33.75
N GLY A 3 -16.37 -2.17 33.27
CA GLY A 3 -15.50 -2.33 32.12
C GLY A 3 -16.21 -1.77 30.88
N LYS A 4 -15.74 -0.63 30.37
CA LYS A 4 -16.19 -0.11 29.08
C LYS A 4 -15.94 -1.17 28.03
N ALA A 5 -17.01 -1.78 27.51
CA ALA A 5 -16.97 -2.61 26.33
C ALA A 5 -16.25 -1.82 25.24
N ARG A 6 -15.07 -2.31 24.82
CA ARG A 6 -14.27 -1.73 23.76
C ARG A 6 -15.12 -1.86 22.49
N ARG A 7 -15.78 -0.76 22.09
CA ARG A 7 -16.58 -0.67 20.86
C ARG A 7 -15.75 -1.31 19.75
N GLN A 8 -16.23 -2.43 19.21
CA GLN A 8 -15.56 -3.17 18.17
C GLN A 8 -15.39 -2.18 17.01
N ARG A 9 -14.14 -1.80 16.70
CA ARG A 9 -13.87 -0.93 15.56
C ARG A 9 -14.48 -1.60 14.35
N GLN A 10 -15.37 -0.90 13.66
CA GLN A 10 -15.99 -1.43 12.46
C GLN A 10 -14.89 -1.53 11.42
N ASP A 11 -14.52 -2.77 11.16
CA ASP A 11 -13.52 -3.20 10.21
C ASP A 11 -14.31 -3.87 9.08
N THR A 12 -14.29 -3.26 7.90
CA THR A 12 -15.01 -3.75 6.73
C THR A 12 -14.09 -3.74 5.52
N PHE A 13 -14.32 -4.70 4.64
CA PHE A 13 -13.57 -4.84 3.41
C PHE A 13 -14.49 -4.64 2.22
N ASP A 14 -14.03 -3.87 1.25
CA ASP A 14 -14.69 -3.67 -0.03
C ASP A 14 -13.76 -4.14 -1.15
N ILE A 15 -14.34 -4.57 -2.26
CA ILE A 15 -13.60 -4.91 -3.47
C ILE A 15 -13.93 -3.85 -4.53
N LEU A 16 -12.92 -3.28 -5.15
CA LEU A 16 -13.08 -2.32 -6.24
C LEU A 16 -12.43 -2.86 -7.50
N TYR A 17 -13.15 -2.72 -8.61
CA TYR A 17 -12.62 -2.95 -9.94
C TYR A 17 -12.67 -1.69 -10.77
N LEU A 18 -11.57 -1.42 -11.45
CA LEU A 18 -11.38 -0.20 -12.20
C LEU A 18 -10.86 -0.53 -13.59
N TRP A 19 -11.37 0.21 -14.57
CA TRP A 19 -10.74 0.30 -15.88
C TRP A 19 -9.42 1.03 -15.73
N LEU A 20 -8.32 0.47 -16.24
CA LEU A 20 -7.08 1.19 -16.40
C LEU A 20 -7.28 2.26 -17.48
N THR A 21 -7.18 3.53 -17.10
CA THR A 21 -7.44 4.66 -18.01
C THR A 21 -6.18 5.33 -18.53
N GLY A 22 -5.03 5.11 -17.88
CA GLY A 22 -3.76 5.68 -18.28
C GLY A 22 -2.70 5.49 -17.21
N TYR A 23 -1.46 5.79 -17.57
CA TYR A 23 -0.33 5.80 -16.66
C TYR A 23 0.68 6.86 -17.11
N ASP A 24 1.53 7.28 -16.17
CA ASP A 24 2.67 8.15 -16.39
C ASP A 24 3.85 7.63 -15.55
N PHE A 25 5.08 7.86 -15.98
CA PHE A 25 6.24 7.35 -15.26
C PHE A 25 7.46 8.25 -15.38
N GLN A 26 8.30 8.17 -14.35
CA GLN A 26 9.55 8.89 -14.27
C GLN A 26 10.63 7.92 -13.80
N VAL A 27 11.75 7.89 -14.52
CA VAL A 27 12.94 7.12 -14.16
C VAL A 27 14.11 8.08 -14.10
N GLU A 28 14.80 8.11 -12.97
CA GLU A 28 15.91 9.00 -12.70
C GLU A 28 17.14 8.21 -12.24
N LEU A 29 18.31 8.73 -12.58
CA LEU A 29 19.59 8.31 -12.04
C LEU A 29 20.39 9.55 -11.65
N GLY A 30 20.91 9.57 -10.44
CA GLY A 30 21.66 10.72 -9.97
C GLY A 30 22.63 10.38 -8.85
N ILE A 31 23.41 11.40 -8.46
CA ILE A 31 24.17 11.39 -7.22
C ILE A 31 23.22 11.87 -6.12
N ASN A 32 23.28 11.22 -4.96
CA ASN A 32 22.56 11.65 -3.77
C ASN A 32 22.91 13.12 -3.47
N HIS A 33 21.98 14.01 -3.77
CA HIS A 33 22.20 15.45 -3.70
C HIS A 33 22.41 15.92 -2.24
N ARG A 34 21.95 15.13 -1.24
CA ARG A 34 22.14 15.45 0.18
C ARG A 34 23.61 15.45 0.56
N LEU A 35 24.43 14.61 -0.08
CA LEU A 35 25.89 14.60 0.10
C LEU A 35 26.55 15.93 -0.28
N ARG A 36 25.95 16.68 -1.21
CA ARG A 36 26.44 18.00 -1.63
C ARG A 36 25.85 19.16 -0.83
N MET A 37 24.69 18.95 -0.19
CA MET A 37 24.00 20.01 0.55
C MET A 37 24.45 20.07 2.01
N ASN A 38 24.32 18.98 2.76
CA ASN A 38 24.72 18.91 4.15
C ASN A 38 25.04 17.46 4.54
N PRO A 39 26.30 17.13 4.87
CA PRO A 39 26.70 15.78 5.26
C PRO A 39 25.94 15.23 6.48
N LEU A 40 25.38 16.10 7.34
CA LEU A 40 24.59 15.69 8.50
C LEU A 40 23.21 15.12 8.13
N TRP A 41 22.77 15.25 6.87
CA TRP A 41 21.48 14.75 6.38
C TRP A 41 21.59 13.36 5.73
N SER A 42 22.78 12.77 5.77
CA SER A 42 23.08 11.45 5.25
C SER A 42 23.73 10.61 6.34
N ASP A 43 23.33 9.35 6.44
CA ASP A 43 24.05 8.37 7.26
C ASP A 43 25.23 7.79 6.46
N LEU A 44 26.18 7.13 7.15
CA LEU A 44 27.33 6.49 6.50
C LEU A 44 26.93 5.32 5.58
N ASN A 45 25.70 4.83 5.69
CA ASN A 45 25.15 3.75 4.87
C ASN A 45 24.39 4.29 3.63
N SER A 46 24.34 5.61 3.47
CA SER A 46 23.58 6.26 2.40
C SER A 46 24.26 6.00 1.06
N ARG A 47 23.46 5.64 0.06
CA ARG A 47 23.98 5.36 -1.28
C ARG A 47 24.47 6.65 -1.93
N VAL A 48 25.64 6.58 -2.58
CA VAL A 48 26.21 7.71 -3.33
C VAL A 48 25.45 7.95 -4.63
N MET A 49 25.09 6.86 -5.32
CA MET A 49 24.23 6.89 -6.51
C MET A 49 22.84 6.42 -6.14
N GLU A 50 21.83 7.13 -6.63
CA GLU A 50 20.43 6.83 -6.40
C GLU A 50 19.72 6.71 -7.75
N ALA A 51 19.01 5.60 -7.92
CA ALA A 51 18.02 5.45 -8.97
C ALA A 51 16.64 5.66 -8.32
N ARG A 52 15.76 6.36 -9.02
CA ARG A 52 14.38 6.57 -8.58
C ARG A 52 13.45 6.25 -9.73
N THR A 53 12.49 5.37 -9.48
CA THR A 53 11.39 5.12 -10.40
C THR A 53 10.08 5.46 -9.73
N GLU A 54 9.28 6.25 -10.39
CA GLU A 54 7.92 6.60 -9.98
C GLU A 54 6.96 6.24 -11.12
N LEU A 55 5.86 5.60 -10.77
CA LEU A 55 4.82 5.18 -11.70
C LEU A 55 3.49 5.66 -11.16
N GLU A 56 2.79 6.47 -11.93
CA GLU A 56 1.41 6.82 -11.68
C GLU A 56 0.51 5.96 -12.57
N VAL A 57 -0.50 5.32 -11.98
CA VAL A 57 -1.55 4.61 -12.72
C VAL A 57 -2.91 5.15 -12.35
N ARG A 58 -3.77 5.32 -13.36
CA ARG A 58 -5.07 5.97 -13.24
C ARG A 58 -6.18 4.98 -13.55
N GLY A 59 -7.17 4.91 -12.68
CA GLY A 59 -8.32 4.01 -12.80
C GLY A 59 -9.65 4.75 -12.78
N LYS A 60 -10.66 4.18 -13.45
CA LYS A 60 -12.06 4.57 -13.27
C LYS A 60 -12.86 3.37 -12.79
N CYS A 61 -13.47 3.51 -11.62
CA CYS A 61 -14.23 2.46 -10.97
C CYS A 61 -15.46 2.06 -11.81
N PHE A 62 -15.68 0.76 -11.97
CA PHE A 62 -16.90 0.21 -12.56
C PHE A 62 -17.62 -0.76 -11.63
N TYR A 63 -16.94 -1.26 -10.59
CA TYR A 63 -17.51 -2.06 -9.52
C TYR A 63 -16.91 -1.62 -8.17
N PRO A 64 -17.72 -1.51 -7.10
CA PRO A 64 -19.15 -1.81 -7.05
C PRO A 64 -19.97 -0.67 -7.68
N GLU A 65 -21.24 -0.93 -7.99
CA GLU A 65 -22.10 0.00 -8.75
C GLU A 65 -22.25 1.35 -8.03
N GLU A 66 -22.25 1.36 -6.69
CA GLU A 66 -22.34 2.57 -5.86
C GLU A 66 -21.14 3.51 -6.03
N ARG A 67 -20.00 2.99 -6.48
CA ARG A 67 -18.75 3.74 -6.70
C ARG A 67 -18.43 3.93 -8.17
N LYS A 68 -19.32 3.53 -9.06
CA LYS A 68 -19.13 3.61 -10.50
C LYS A 68 -18.84 5.04 -10.96
N GLY A 69 -17.80 5.16 -11.76
CA GLY A 69 -17.33 6.42 -12.32
C GLY A 69 -16.40 7.21 -11.41
N GLU A 70 -16.22 6.82 -10.15
CA GLU A 70 -15.19 7.43 -9.30
C GLU A 70 -13.79 7.22 -9.92
N LYS A 71 -12.97 8.26 -9.84
CA LYS A 71 -11.61 8.28 -10.40
C LYS A 71 -10.60 8.00 -9.32
N PHE A 72 -9.57 7.26 -9.68
CA PHE A 72 -8.49 6.87 -8.79
C PHE A 72 -7.14 7.11 -9.45
N VAL A 73 -6.17 7.52 -8.64
CA VAL A 73 -4.79 7.74 -9.04
C VAL A 73 -3.91 7.08 -7.99
N PHE A 74 -3.02 6.20 -8.43
CA PHE A 74 -2.08 5.49 -7.57
C PHE A 74 -0.67 5.85 -7.98
N THR A 75 0.11 6.37 -7.05
CA THR A 75 1.52 6.67 -7.25
C THR A 75 2.35 5.59 -6.56
N LEU A 76 3.05 4.80 -7.35
CA LEU A 76 3.99 3.78 -6.91
C LEU A 76 5.41 4.36 -6.94
N ILE A 77 6.11 4.27 -5.83
CA ILE A 77 7.49 4.76 -5.69
C ILE A 77 8.39 3.57 -5.42
N ALA A 78 9.34 3.32 -6.32
CA ALA A 78 10.33 2.27 -6.18
C ALA A 78 11.19 2.54 -4.95
N THR A 79 11.30 1.55 -4.07
CA THR A 79 12.16 1.60 -2.89
C THR A 79 12.88 0.26 -2.76
N PRO A 80 14.20 0.22 -2.55
CA PRO A 80 14.95 -1.04 -2.43
C PRO A 80 14.45 -1.96 -1.30
N SER A 81 14.01 -1.37 -0.19
CA SER A 81 13.46 -2.06 0.97
C SER A 81 12.30 -1.25 1.53
N PRO A 82 11.08 -1.36 0.96
CA PRO A 82 9.94 -0.64 1.48
C PRO A 82 9.64 -1.07 2.93
N PRO A 83 9.15 -0.16 3.79
CA PRO A 83 8.76 -0.51 5.15
C PRO A 83 7.76 -1.68 5.17
N GLY A 84 7.97 -2.66 6.05
CA GLY A 84 7.10 -3.82 6.18
C GLY A 84 7.32 -4.95 5.18
N PHE A 85 8.12 -4.76 4.13
CA PHE A 85 8.34 -5.80 3.11
C PHE A 85 9.27 -6.94 3.57
N THR A 86 10.12 -6.66 4.55
CA THR A 86 11.01 -7.66 5.16
C THR A 86 10.48 -8.22 6.48
N ASP A 87 9.37 -7.66 6.98
CA ASP A 87 8.79 -8.05 8.26
C ASP A 87 8.18 -9.45 8.15
N THR A 88 8.43 -10.27 9.17
CA THR A 88 7.86 -11.59 9.32
C THR A 88 6.62 -11.55 10.20
N VAL A 89 5.88 -12.66 10.26
CA VAL A 89 4.73 -12.81 11.17
C VAL A 89 5.15 -12.68 12.64
N GLU A 90 6.40 -13.05 12.98
CA GLU A 90 6.95 -12.89 14.33
C GLU A 90 7.17 -11.41 14.67
N ASP A 91 7.63 -10.61 13.71
CA ASP A 91 7.90 -9.17 13.91
C ASP A 91 6.64 -8.38 14.25
N ILE A 92 5.49 -8.84 13.74
CA ILE A 92 4.17 -8.23 14.02
C ILE A 92 3.45 -8.86 15.22
N GLN A 93 4.06 -9.82 15.92
CA GLN A 93 3.50 -10.35 17.16
C GLN A 93 3.61 -9.30 18.26
N GLN A 94 2.49 -9.00 18.94
CA GLN A 94 2.49 -8.06 20.05
C GLN A 94 3.41 -8.54 21.15
N ARG A 95 4.14 -7.61 21.75
CA ARG A 95 4.99 -7.86 22.92
C ARG A 95 4.42 -7.18 24.15
N ASP A 96 4.63 -7.76 25.33
CA ASP A 96 4.26 -7.14 26.60
C ASP A 96 5.26 -6.05 27.02
N SER A 97 5.05 -5.45 28.20
CA SER A 97 5.94 -4.42 28.75
C SER A 97 7.38 -4.89 28.98
N HIS A 98 7.64 -6.19 28.96
CA HIS A 98 8.95 -6.80 29.14
C HIS A 98 9.54 -7.33 27.82
N GLY A 99 8.89 -7.08 26.68
CA GLY A 99 9.35 -7.51 25.36
C GLY A 99 9.03 -8.97 25.01
N SER A 100 8.28 -9.69 25.85
CA SER A 100 7.91 -11.08 25.61
C SER A 100 6.72 -11.21 24.66
N PRO A 101 6.67 -12.23 23.77
CA PRO A 101 5.57 -12.40 22.83
C PRO A 101 4.24 -12.64 23.55
N ARG A 102 3.18 -11.96 23.11
CA ARG A 102 1.84 -12.07 23.69
C ARG A 102 1.04 -13.18 23.03
N TYR A 103 0.32 -13.91 23.88
CA TYR A 103 -0.64 -14.93 23.50
C TYR A 103 -1.99 -14.64 24.16
N ARG A 104 -3.06 -15.08 23.50
CA ARG A 104 -4.41 -15.16 24.07
C ARG A 104 -4.85 -16.61 24.12
N THR A 105 -5.69 -16.97 25.09
CA THR A 105 -6.27 -18.31 25.15
C THR A 105 -7.49 -18.38 24.22
N TYR A 106 -7.50 -19.35 23.30
CA TYR A 106 -8.64 -19.66 22.46
C TYR A 106 -8.92 -21.17 22.50
N ARG A 107 -10.11 -21.55 22.97
CA ARG A 107 -10.52 -22.96 23.15
C ARG A 107 -9.48 -23.80 23.92
N GLY A 108 -8.86 -23.21 24.94
CA GLY A 108 -7.84 -23.86 25.77
C GLY A 108 -6.41 -23.82 25.21
N TYR A 109 -6.20 -23.32 23.98
CA TYR A 109 -4.88 -23.25 23.36
C TYR A 109 -4.33 -21.82 23.36
N PRO A 110 -3.00 -21.63 23.58
CA PRO A 110 -2.37 -20.33 23.40
C PRO A 110 -2.27 -19.99 21.91
N VAL A 111 -2.81 -18.84 21.52
CA VAL A 111 -2.77 -18.32 20.15
C VAL A 111 -2.05 -16.97 20.16
N PRO A 112 -1.04 -16.75 19.31
CA PRO A 112 -0.35 -15.46 19.20
C PRO A 112 -1.32 -14.30 18.95
N VAL A 113 -0.97 -13.12 19.49
CA VAL A 113 -1.70 -11.88 19.21
C VAL A 113 -0.86 -11.02 18.29
N PHE A 114 -1.38 -10.69 17.11
CA PHE A 114 -0.70 -9.89 16.11
C PHE A 114 -1.24 -8.46 16.04
N GLU A 115 -0.40 -7.52 15.61
CA GLU A 115 -0.80 -6.18 15.19
C GLU A 115 -0.58 -6.05 13.68
N CYS A 116 -1.56 -6.52 12.90
CA CYS A 116 -1.47 -6.49 11.45
C CYS A 116 -1.47 -5.04 10.92
N PRO A 117 -0.65 -4.73 9.91
CA PRO A 117 -0.74 -3.47 9.18
C PRO A 117 -2.17 -3.26 8.62
N LYS A 118 -2.62 -2.02 8.60
CA LYS A 118 -3.95 -1.68 8.03
C LYS A 118 -4.00 -1.83 6.51
N GLY A 119 -2.87 -1.85 5.83
CA GLY A 119 -2.78 -1.96 4.39
C GLY A 119 -1.46 -1.39 3.86
N VAL A 120 -1.21 -1.59 2.58
CA VAL A 120 0.02 -1.16 1.90
C VAL A 120 0.06 0.35 1.64
N ALA A 121 -1.10 1.00 1.57
CA ALA A 121 -1.20 2.44 1.38
C ALA A 121 -2.54 2.99 1.86
N ARG A 122 -2.57 4.27 2.21
CA ARG A 122 -3.81 4.95 2.59
C ARG A 122 -4.46 5.58 1.36
N LEU A 123 -5.75 5.34 1.20
CA LEU A 123 -6.57 5.95 0.16
C LEU A 123 -7.20 7.25 0.67
N ARG A 124 -6.95 8.37 -0.01
CA ARG A 124 -7.43 9.70 0.39
C ARG A 124 -8.17 10.37 -0.75
N ARG A 125 -9.34 10.92 -0.48
CA ARG A 125 -10.07 11.72 -1.47
C ARG A 125 -9.51 13.13 -1.53
N GLU A 126 -9.02 13.51 -2.69
CA GLU A 126 -8.63 14.89 -2.96
C GLU A 126 -9.86 15.71 -3.35
N ARG A 127 -10.13 16.76 -2.56
CA ARG A 127 -11.36 17.56 -2.71
C ARG A 127 -11.45 18.30 -4.04
N ARG A 128 -10.30 18.75 -4.59
CA ARG A 128 -10.24 19.59 -5.80
C ARG A 128 -10.31 18.78 -7.09
N ALA A 129 -9.59 17.66 -7.15
CA ALA A 129 -9.57 16.78 -8.32
C ALA A 129 -10.77 15.80 -8.37
N ALA A 130 -11.53 15.70 -7.28
CA ALA A 130 -12.59 14.70 -7.08
C ALA A 130 -12.12 13.26 -7.34
N ALA A 131 -10.82 13.01 -7.14
CA ALA A 131 -10.19 11.71 -7.31
C ALA A 131 -9.74 11.15 -5.96
N TRP A 132 -9.70 9.82 -5.88
CA TRP A 132 -9.06 9.10 -4.79
C TRP A 132 -7.58 8.90 -5.12
N ASN A 133 -6.70 9.27 -4.19
CA ASN A 133 -5.26 9.18 -4.35
C ASN A 133 -4.67 8.23 -3.32
N ALA A 134 -3.66 7.46 -3.71
CA ALA A 134 -2.81 6.71 -2.79
C ALA A 134 -1.36 6.76 -3.24
N TRP A 135 -0.45 6.83 -2.28
CA TRP A 135 0.99 6.74 -2.47
C TRP A 135 1.49 5.46 -1.83
N MET A 136 2.23 4.66 -2.58
CA MET A 136 2.68 3.34 -2.17
C MET A 136 4.19 3.23 -2.40
N GLN A 137 4.94 2.81 -1.38
CA GLN A 137 6.32 2.39 -1.56
C GLN A 137 6.31 0.91 -1.94
N VAL A 138 6.93 0.58 -3.07
CA VAL A 138 6.92 -0.79 -3.61
C VAL A 138 8.33 -1.24 -3.96
N PRO A 139 8.60 -2.55 -3.97
CA PRO A 139 9.89 -3.07 -4.41
C PRO A 139 10.18 -2.70 -5.85
N GLU A 140 11.47 -2.51 -6.17
CA GLU A 140 11.95 -2.19 -7.52
C GLU A 140 11.53 -3.24 -8.56
N GLY A 141 11.50 -4.53 -8.18
CA GLY A 141 11.01 -5.59 -9.07
C GLY A 141 9.54 -5.42 -9.43
N TYR A 142 8.69 -5.11 -8.45
CA TYR A 142 7.25 -4.96 -8.66
C TYR A 142 6.91 -3.81 -9.62
N ILE A 143 7.57 -2.66 -9.46
CA ILE A 143 7.35 -1.52 -10.37
C ILE A 143 7.86 -1.81 -11.78
N SER A 144 8.97 -2.55 -11.92
CA SER A 144 9.51 -2.98 -13.21
C SER A 144 8.52 -3.92 -13.94
N ASP A 145 7.91 -4.85 -13.21
CA ASP A 145 6.88 -5.74 -13.76
C ASP A 145 5.65 -4.94 -14.21
N CYS A 146 5.21 -4.00 -13.40
CA CYS A 146 4.11 -3.08 -13.74
C CYS A 146 4.40 -2.30 -15.02
N LEU A 147 5.58 -1.67 -15.13
CA LEU A 147 6.00 -0.96 -16.33
C LEU A 147 6.03 -1.87 -17.56
N SER A 148 6.47 -3.12 -17.40
CA SER A 148 6.53 -4.11 -18.48
C SER A 148 5.14 -4.46 -19.00
N VAL A 149 4.19 -4.78 -18.12
CA VAL A 149 2.82 -5.14 -18.53
C VAL A 149 2.03 -3.95 -19.08
N LEU A 150 2.28 -2.74 -18.55
CA LEU A 150 1.68 -1.49 -19.04
C LEU A 150 2.22 -1.11 -20.43
N SER A 151 3.53 -1.23 -20.64
CA SER A 151 4.18 -0.93 -21.93
C SER A 151 3.78 -1.93 -23.01
N ALA A 152 3.62 -3.21 -22.65
CA ALA A 152 3.10 -4.25 -23.53
C ALA A 152 1.59 -4.09 -23.83
N LYS A 153 0.89 -3.15 -23.19
CA LYS A 153 -0.56 -2.97 -23.26
C LYS A 153 -1.35 -4.24 -22.89
N ALA A 154 -0.74 -5.09 -22.07
CA ALA A 154 -1.35 -6.33 -21.59
C ALA A 154 -2.36 -6.05 -20.47
N ALA A 155 -2.09 -5.02 -19.66
CA ALA A 155 -2.95 -4.57 -18.58
C ALA A 155 -4.17 -3.77 -19.06
N ARG A 156 -5.35 -4.06 -18.50
CA ARG A 156 -6.62 -3.36 -18.80
C ARG A 156 -7.40 -2.99 -17.55
N TYR A 157 -7.13 -3.66 -16.44
CA TYR A 157 -7.89 -3.53 -15.21
C TYR A 157 -6.99 -3.28 -14.02
N ILE A 158 -7.55 -2.64 -12.99
CA ILE A 158 -6.96 -2.53 -11.66
C ILE A 158 -7.93 -3.18 -10.67
N TYR A 159 -7.39 -4.02 -9.79
CA TYR A 159 -8.10 -4.61 -8.67
C TYR A 159 -7.61 -3.99 -7.36
N ILE A 160 -8.55 -3.69 -6.47
CA ILE A 160 -8.26 -3.18 -5.13
C ILE A 160 -9.08 -3.96 -4.12
N HIS A 161 -8.39 -4.54 -3.15
CA HIS A 161 -9.00 -4.94 -1.89
C HIS A 161 -8.86 -3.77 -0.92
N GLU A 162 -9.96 -3.11 -0.63
CA GLU A 162 -10.01 -1.96 0.27
C GLU A 162 -10.32 -2.44 1.69
N HIS A 163 -9.57 -1.92 2.66
CA HIS A 163 -9.79 -2.13 4.09
C HIS A 163 -10.19 -0.82 4.74
N ILE A 164 -11.35 -0.81 5.38
CA ILE A 164 -11.97 0.37 5.95
C ILE A 164 -11.93 0.22 7.47
N VAL A 165 -11.11 1.05 8.10
CA VAL A 165 -10.99 1.12 9.56
C VAL A 165 -11.61 2.43 10.02
N GLU A 166 -12.75 2.34 10.69
CA GLU A 166 -13.54 3.50 11.14
C GLU A 166 -14.01 4.38 9.96
N LYS A 167 -13.24 5.41 9.59
CA LYS A 167 -13.51 6.31 8.45
C LYS A 167 -12.32 6.42 7.51
N GLU A 168 -11.25 5.68 7.79
CA GLU A 168 -10.04 5.68 6.98
C GLU A 168 -10.08 4.49 6.02
N ARG A 169 -9.74 4.76 4.77
CA ARG A 169 -9.67 3.76 3.71
C ARG A 169 -8.22 3.43 3.43
N TRP A 170 -7.92 2.14 3.38
CA TRP A 170 -6.60 1.58 3.14
C TRP A 170 -6.68 0.61 1.97
N ILE A 171 -5.62 0.57 1.18
CA ILE A 171 -5.41 -0.45 0.17
C ILE A 171 -4.80 -1.64 0.89
N ASN A 172 -5.54 -2.73 1.01
CA ASN A 172 -5.05 -3.99 1.55
C ASN A 172 -4.33 -4.80 0.47
N SER A 173 -4.84 -4.75 -0.77
CA SER A 173 -4.21 -5.40 -1.92
C SER A 173 -4.44 -4.56 -3.18
N PHE A 174 -3.45 -4.56 -4.07
CA PHE A 174 -3.46 -3.81 -5.32
C PHE A 174 -2.84 -4.67 -6.42
N SER A 175 -3.50 -4.76 -7.57
CA SER A 175 -2.93 -5.39 -8.76
C SER A 175 -3.39 -4.70 -10.03
N ILE A 176 -2.56 -4.85 -11.05
CA ILE A 176 -2.85 -4.47 -12.43
C ILE A 176 -2.94 -5.79 -13.22
N GLN A 177 -4.00 -5.96 -14.01
CA GLN A 177 -4.28 -7.25 -14.65
C GLN A 177 -4.89 -7.11 -16.04
N SER A 178 -4.76 -8.18 -16.83
CA SER A 178 -5.24 -8.26 -18.22
C SER A 178 -6.68 -8.73 -18.32
N SER A 179 -7.06 -9.67 -17.45
CA SER A 179 -8.37 -10.30 -17.41
C SER A 179 -9.33 -9.50 -16.54
N ASP A 180 -10.61 -9.65 -16.80
CA ASP A 180 -11.63 -9.04 -15.97
C ASP A 180 -11.52 -9.61 -14.54
N PRO A 181 -11.44 -8.76 -13.50
CA PRO A 181 -11.38 -9.21 -12.10
C PRO A 181 -12.52 -10.13 -11.65
N ASP A 182 -13.66 -10.12 -12.33
CA ASP A 182 -14.84 -10.93 -11.99
C ASP A 182 -14.87 -12.32 -12.65
N GLU A 183 -13.91 -12.63 -13.54
CA GLU A 183 -13.74 -13.95 -14.19
C GLU A 183 -12.70 -14.82 -13.50
#